data_AF-A0A1H4LCD0-F1
#
_entry.id   AF-A0A1H4LCD0-F1
#
_cell.length_a   1.000
_cell.length_b   1.000
_cell.length_c   1.000
_cell.angle_alpha   90.00
_cell.angle_beta   90.00
_cell.angle_gamma   90.00
#
_symmetry.space_group_name_H-M   'P 1'
#
loop_
_entity.id
_entity.type
_entity.pdbx_description
1 polymer ?
#
loop_
_entity_poly.entity_id
_entity_poly.type
_entity_poly.pdbx_seq_one_letter_code
_entity_poly.pdbx_strand_id
1 'polypeptide(L)'
;MTLSLSRTAGSTVFAAAVLTVSALAAPSPAQAASFPPACQEALLETFDKFPVVDFTVPDKAKNTMLAEVLGLSEADQQAFTEKACAAWNNWATANGQAVATDLDTRYRNAAGPVCNKFAKSSLATIKKYAPNVPAETRDLEKLAKRIWTDSMAKLAADATNADCRTAYNTAKAGW
;
A
#
# COMPACT_ATOMS: atom_id res chain seq x y z
N MET A 1 -3.94 -40.31 -3.78
CA MET A 1 -4.56 -39.82 -2.54
C MET A 1 -4.57 -38.30 -2.59
N THR A 2 -5.78 -37.75 -2.73
CA THR A 2 -6.29 -36.44 -2.26
C THR A 2 -5.49 -35.14 -2.42
N LEU A 3 -6.09 -34.23 -3.20
CA LEU A 3 -5.82 -32.79 -3.32
C LEU A 3 -5.85 -32.05 -1.97
N SER A 4 -5.04 -30.98 -1.88
CA SER A 4 -5.48 -29.74 -1.23
C SER A 4 -5.04 -28.52 -2.07
N LEU A 5 -5.90 -28.14 -3.02
CA LEU A 5 -6.04 -26.74 -3.41
C LEU A 5 -6.69 -26.02 -2.23
N SER A 6 -6.07 -24.96 -1.71
CA SER A 6 -6.73 -23.99 -0.83
C SER A 6 -6.11 -22.61 -1.05
N ARG A 7 -6.57 -21.96 -2.13
CA ARG A 7 -6.52 -20.50 -2.29
C ARG A 7 -7.50 -19.89 -1.30
N THR A 8 -7.08 -19.12 -0.29
CA THR A 8 -7.94 -18.06 0.26
C THR A 8 -7.13 -16.99 1.02
N ALA A 9 -7.15 -15.78 0.45
CA ALA A 9 -7.17 -14.44 1.06
C ALA A 9 -6.15 -14.01 2.14
N GLY A 10 -5.48 -12.86 1.89
CA GLY A 10 -4.99 -12.02 2.99
C GLY A 10 -3.82 -11.06 2.70
N SER A 11 -3.81 -10.40 1.54
CA SER A 11 -2.69 -9.57 1.05
C SER A 11 -2.59 -8.15 1.66
N THR A 12 -1.52 -7.41 1.31
CA THR A 12 -1.15 -5.99 1.58
C THR A 12 -0.17 -5.81 2.74
N VAL A 13 0.75 -4.85 2.86
CA VAL A 13 0.82 -3.40 2.58
C VAL A 13 2.23 -2.89 2.16
N PHE A 14 2.34 -2.59 0.88
CA PHE A 14 3.13 -1.50 0.31
C PHE A 14 2.53 -1.10 -1.03
N ALA A 15 2.01 -2.09 -1.75
CA ALA A 15 0.58 -2.39 -1.76
C ALA A 15 -0.37 -1.30 -1.20
N ALA A 16 -0.71 -1.15 0.08
CA ALA A 16 -1.96 -0.46 0.45
C ALA A 16 -2.07 1.07 0.29
N ALA A 17 -1.02 1.77 -0.17
CA ALA A 17 -1.20 3.15 -0.63
C ALA A 17 -1.42 3.26 -2.15
N VAL A 18 -1.09 2.21 -2.92
CA VAL A 18 -1.25 2.12 -4.40
C VAL A 18 -2.29 1.06 -4.82
N LEU A 19 -2.41 -0.05 -4.08
CA LEU A 19 -3.38 -1.15 -4.26
C LEU A 19 -4.79 -0.87 -3.83
N THR A 20 -5.01 0.25 -3.18
CA THR A 20 -6.33 0.65 -2.78
C THR A 20 -7.06 1.29 -3.96
N VAL A 21 -6.34 1.79 -4.98
CA VAL A 21 -6.93 2.27 -6.25
C VAL A 21 -7.20 1.12 -7.22
N SER A 22 -6.32 0.13 -7.27
CA SER A 22 -6.63 -1.28 -7.10
C SER A 22 -7.99 -1.84 -7.44
N ALA A 23 -8.68 -2.06 -6.34
CA ALA A 23 -9.80 -2.97 -6.22
C ALA A 23 -11.12 -2.29 -6.58
N LEU A 24 -11.06 -1.14 -7.25
CA LEU A 24 -12.20 -0.24 -7.48
C LEU A 24 -12.68 -0.18 -8.93
N ALA A 25 -12.10 -0.95 -9.84
CA ALA A 25 -12.69 -1.22 -11.14
C ALA A 25 -13.86 -2.23 -11.02
N ALA A 26 -14.81 -1.99 -10.14
CA ALA A 26 -16.18 -2.47 -10.37
C ALA A 26 -16.84 -1.42 -11.27
N PRO A 27 -17.32 -1.80 -12.47
CA PRO A 27 -17.92 -0.84 -13.39
C PRO A 27 -19.24 -0.34 -12.80
N SER A 28 -19.23 0.85 -12.20
CA SER A 28 -20.42 1.71 -12.22
C SER A 28 -20.59 2.21 -13.65
N PRO A 29 -21.74 2.01 -14.30
CA PRO A 29 -21.94 2.40 -15.71
C PRO A 29 -22.05 3.92 -15.91
N ALA A 30 -21.70 4.73 -14.91
CA ALA A 30 -21.64 6.18 -14.99
C ALA A 30 -20.17 6.64 -14.88
N GLN A 31 -19.42 6.45 -15.98
CA GLN A 31 -18.31 7.32 -16.39
C GLN A 31 -17.23 7.64 -15.34
N ALA A 32 -16.82 6.68 -14.51
CA ALA A 32 -15.45 6.68 -14.02
C ALA A 32 -14.57 6.49 -15.26
N ALA A 33 -13.80 7.52 -15.65
CA ALA A 33 -12.84 7.41 -16.74
C ALA A 33 -12.06 6.11 -16.52
N SER A 34 -12.16 5.17 -17.45
CA SER A 34 -11.46 3.89 -17.33
C SER A 34 -10.00 4.22 -17.04
N PHE A 35 -9.47 3.78 -15.89
CA PHE A 35 -8.09 4.08 -15.52
C PHE A 35 -7.17 3.82 -16.72
N PRO A 36 -6.15 4.66 -16.96
CA PRO A 36 -5.22 4.43 -18.04
C PRO A 36 -4.62 3.01 -17.97
N PRO A 37 -4.30 2.35 -19.10
CA PRO A 37 -3.80 0.98 -19.12
C PRO A 37 -2.63 0.73 -18.16
N ALA A 38 -1.65 1.63 -18.08
CA ALA A 38 -0.53 1.47 -17.16
C ALA A 38 -0.98 1.50 -15.69
N CYS A 39 -2.02 2.28 -15.38
CA CYS A 39 -2.60 2.26 -14.04
C CYS A 39 -3.25 0.91 -13.77
N GLN A 40 -4.04 0.36 -14.69
CA GLN A 40 -4.63 -0.97 -14.52
C GLN A 40 -3.57 -2.07 -14.31
N GLU A 41 -2.45 -2.01 -15.04
CA GLU A 41 -1.32 -2.93 -14.84
C GLU A 41 -0.68 -2.74 -13.45
N ALA A 42 -0.41 -1.49 -13.04
CA ALA A 42 0.09 -1.20 -11.70
C ALA A 42 -0.85 -1.80 -10.65
N LEU A 43 -2.14 -1.69 -10.92
CA LEU A 43 -3.18 -2.11 -10.03
C LEU A 43 -3.22 -3.64 -9.87
N LEU A 44 -3.17 -4.38 -10.98
CA LEU A 44 -3.32 -5.84 -11.04
C LEU A 44 -2.03 -6.58 -10.64
N GLU A 45 -0.87 -6.05 -11.02
CA GLU A 45 0.41 -6.76 -10.90
C GLU A 45 1.24 -6.31 -9.70
N THR A 46 0.74 -5.41 -8.84
CA THR A 46 1.52 -4.93 -7.71
C THR A 46 2.03 -6.08 -6.83
N PHE A 47 1.28 -7.16 -6.64
CA PHE A 47 1.77 -8.29 -5.85
C PHE A 47 2.85 -9.12 -6.55
N ASP A 48 2.80 -9.21 -7.87
CA ASP A 48 3.84 -9.87 -8.66
C ASP A 48 5.13 -9.04 -8.62
N LYS A 49 4.99 -7.70 -8.65
CA LYS A 49 6.10 -6.74 -8.54
C LYS A 49 6.71 -6.73 -7.13
N PHE A 50 5.93 -6.91 -6.07
CA PHE A 50 6.41 -6.90 -4.67
C PHE A 50 6.09 -8.23 -3.94
N PRO A 51 6.83 -9.31 -4.23
CA PRO A 51 6.53 -10.66 -3.75
C PRO A 51 6.97 -10.88 -2.29
N VAL A 52 6.23 -10.30 -1.34
CA VAL A 52 6.45 -10.50 0.10
C VAL A 52 6.00 -11.89 0.56
N VAL A 53 6.69 -12.44 1.57
CA VAL A 53 6.45 -13.78 2.12
C VAL A 53 5.95 -13.73 3.56
N ASP A 54 6.56 -12.90 4.41
CA ASP A 54 6.32 -12.88 5.86
C ASP A 54 5.50 -11.68 6.31
N PHE A 55 5.64 -10.57 5.59
CA PHE A 55 5.01 -9.32 5.95
C PHE A 55 3.49 -9.42 5.89
N THR A 56 2.83 -9.08 7.00
CA THR A 56 1.38 -9.26 7.17
C THR A 56 0.64 -7.96 7.39
N VAL A 57 -0.43 -7.81 6.61
CA VAL A 57 -1.60 -6.93 6.76
C VAL A 57 -2.50 -7.10 7.98
N PRO A 58 -2.42 -6.37 9.12
CA PRO A 58 -3.55 -6.42 10.06
C PRO A 58 -4.84 -5.92 9.40
N ASP A 59 -5.92 -6.72 9.47
CA ASP A 59 -7.18 -6.46 8.76
C ASP A 59 -7.75 -5.07 9.00
N LYS A 60 -7.63 -4.55 10.22
CA LYS A 60 -8.06 -3.19 10.54
C LYS A 60 -7.32 -2.15 9.70
N ALA A 61 -5.99 -2.28 9.57
CA ALA A 61 -5.20 -1.38 8.74
C ALA A 61 -5.55 -1.52 7.25
N LYS A 62 -5.71 -2.75 6.75
CA LYS A 62 -6.18 -3.00 5.39
C LYS A 62 -7.51 -2.30 5.10
N ASN A 63 -8.50 -2.47 5.98
CA ASN A 63 -9.83 -1.90 5.80
C ASN A 63 -9.83 -0.38 5.93
N THR A 64 -9.05 0.18 6.87
CA THR A 64 -8.90 1.64 7.00
C THR A 64 -8.28 2.24 5.73
N MET A 65 -7.20 1.66 5.22
CA MET A 65 -6.55 2.16 4.01
C MET A 65 -7.45 2.00 2.78
N LEU A 66 -8.18 0.89 2.68
CA LEU A 66 -9.17 0.70 1.61
C LEU A 66 -10.29 1.75 1.68
N ALA A 67 -10.79 2.07 2.87
CA ALA A 67 -11.82 3.09 3.04
C ALA A 67 -11.35 4.49 2.62
N GLU A 68 -10.08 4.88 2.91
CA GLU A 68 -9.54 6.16 2.42
C GLU A 68 -9.57 6.25 0.91
N VAL A 69 -9.34 5.13 0.23
CA VAL A 69 -9.22 5.16 -1.22
C VAL A 69 -10.54 4.99 -1.93
N LEU A 70 -11.46 4.23 -1.34
CA LEU A 70 -12.87 4.27 -1.72
C LEU A 70 -13.44 5.69 -1.58
N GLY A 71 -12.87 6.51 -0.69
CA GLY A 71 -13.21 7.91 -0.49
C GLY A 71 -12.47 8.93 -1.36
N LEU A 72 -11.68 8.51 -2.36
CA LEU A 72 -10.99 9.45 -3.24
C LEU A 72 -11.95 10.29 -4.06
N SER A 73 -11.73 11.61 -4.05
CA SER A 73 -12.45 12.54 -4.92
C SER A 73 -12.03 12.38 -6.39
N GLU A 74 -12.84 12.91 -7.31
CA GLU A 74 -12.47 12.99 -8.73
C GLU A 74 -11.13 13.73 -8.94
N ALA A 75 -10.87 14.77 -8.14
CA ALA A 75 -9.62 15.52 -8.20
C ALA A 75 -8.42 14.65 -7.77
N ASP A 76 -8.59 13.76 -6.79
CA ASP A 76 -7.53 12.83 -6.39
C ASP A 76 -7.26 11.79 -7.47
N GLN A 77 -8.31 11.34 -8.15
CA GLN A 77 -8.20 10.37 -9.23
C GLN A 77 -7.39 10.93 -10.43
N GLN A 78 -7.29 12.26 -10.58
CA GLN A 78 -6.45 12.88 -11.61
C GLN A 78 -4.95 12.61 -11.42
N ALA A 79 -4.51 12.19 -10.23
CA ALA A 79 -3.12 11.78 -10.00
C ALA A 79 -2.75 10.48 -10.75
N PHE A 80 -3.74 9.67 -11.15
CA PHE A 80 -3.55 8.40 -11.87
C PHE A 80 -3.44 8.63 -13.38
N THR A 81 -2.37 9.29 -13.78
CA THR A 81 -2.05 9.50 -15.20
C THR A 81 -1.31 8.30 -15.78
N GLU A 82 -1.44 8.06 -17.09
CA GLU A 82 -0.69 7.02 -17.80
C GLU A 82 0.82 7.14 -17.55
N LYS A 83 1.36 8.36 -17.63
CA LYS A 83 2.78 8.64 -17.42
C LYS A 83 3.23 8.30 -16.01
N ALA A 84 2.46 8.68 -14.99
CA ALA A 84 2.78 8.39 -13.59
C ALA A 84 2.74 6.87 -13.33
N CYS A 85 1.71 6.19 -13.80
CA CYS A 85 1.54 4.75 -13.60
C CYS A 85 2.59 3.93 -14.35
N ALA A 86 2.95 4.32 -15.59
CA ALA A 86 4.00 3.66 -16.35
C ALA A 86 5.38 3.83 -15.68
N ALA A 87 5.69 5.03 -15.18
CA ALA A 87 6.92 5.27 -14.44
C ALA A 87 6.97 4.43 -13.14
N TRP A 88 5.85 4.35 -12.43
CA TRP A 88 5.72 3.48 -11.27
C TRP A 88 5.93 2.00 -11.62
N ASN A 89 5.29 1.49 -12.68
CA ASN A 89 5.44 0.10 -13.12
C ASN A 89 6.89 -0.25 -13.44
N ASN A 90 7.57 0.60 -14.23
CA ASN A 90 8.97 0.38 -14.57
C ASN A 90 9.86 0.34 -13.32
N TRP A 91 9.64 1.27 -12.39
CA TRP A 91 10.38 1.28 -11.13
C TRP A 91 10.07 0.06 -10.27
N ALA A 92 8.79 -0.32 -10.14
CA ALA A 92 8.35 -1.46 -9.36
C ALA A 92 8.88 -2.79 -9.92
N THR A 93 8.89 -2.97 -11.24
CA THR A 93 9.50 -4.14 -11.89
C THR A 93 10.99 -4.23 -11.60
N ALA A 94 11.72 -3.11 -11.64
CA ALA A 94 13.16 -3.10 -11.40
C ALA A 94 13.56 -3.28 -9.92
N ASN A 95 12.74 -2.80 -8.99
CA ASN A 95 13.11 -2.67 -7.57
C ASN A 95 12.28 -3.55 -6.63
N GLY A 96 11.14 -4.05 -7.07
CA GLY A 96 10.11 -4.55 -6.18
C GLY A 96 10.50 -5.81 -5.40
N GLN A 97 11.33 -6.69 -5.96
CA GLN A 97 11.91 -7.83 -5.23
C GLN A 97 12.80 -7.37 -4.06
N ALA A 98 13.64 -6.35 -4.26
CA ALA A 98 14.51 -5.82 -3.22
C ALA A 98 13.70 -5.10 -2.13
N VAL A 99 12.64 -4.38 -2.52
CA VAL A 99 11.69 -3.76 -1.59
C VAL A 99 10.98 -4.82 -0.75
N ALA A 100 10.45 -5.87 -1.38
CA ALA A 100 9.76 -6.96 -0.70
C ALA A 100 10.68 -7.69 0.30
N THR A 101 11.91 -8.02 -0.13
CA THR A 101 12.90 -8.68 0.73
C THR A 101 13.27 -7.83 1.95
N ASP A 102 13.46 -6.52 1.77
CA ASP A 102 13.76 -5.58 2.85
C ASP A 102 12.57 -5.47 3.83
N LEU A 103 11.35 -5.40 3.29
CA LEU A 103 10.12 -5.34 4.07
C LEU A 103 9.91 -6.59 4.92
N ASP A 104 10.05 -7.77 4.33
CA ASP A 104 9.96 -9.06 5.06
C ASP A 104 11.03 -9.17 6.13
N THR A 105 12.27 -8.80 5.82
CA THR A 105 13.37 -8.83 6.77
C THR A 105 13.09 -7.92 7.97
N ARG A 106 12.63 -6.69 7.73
CA ARG A 106 12.23 -5.76 8.79
C ARG A 106 11.07 -6.30 9.60
N TYR A 107 10.09 -6.89 8.93
CA TYR A 107 8.92 -7.44 9.60
C TYR A 107 9.27 -8.62 10.49
N ARG A 108 10.06 -9.60 10.01
CA ARG A 108 10.55 -10.72 10.83
C ARG A 108 11.31 -10.25 12.06
N ASN A 109 12.16 -9.23 11.90
CA ASN A 109 13.01 -8.71 12.97
C ASN A 109 12.29 -7.73 13.92
N ALA A 110 11.09 -7.27 13.57
CA ALA A 110 10.33 -6.36 14.41
C ALA A 110 9.70 -7.11 15.60
N ALA A 111 9.91 -6.59 16.80
CA ALA A 111 9.28 -7.08 18.02
C ALA A 111 7.91 -6.44 18.26
N GLY A 112 7.08 -7.12 19.06
CA GLY A 112 5.79 -6.63 19.52
C GLY A 112 4.60 -7.10 18.67
N PRO A 113 3.40 -6.55 18.92
CA PRO A 113 2.17 -6.96 18.25
C PRO A 113 2.22 -6.68 16.74
N VAL A 114 1.41 -7.42 15.96
CA VAL A 114 1.35 -7.33 14.49
C VAL A 114 1.18 -5.90 13.97
N CYS A 115 0.37 -5.06 14.64
CA CYS A 115 0.21 -3.63 14.32
C CYS A 115 1.53 -2.84 14.33
N ASN A 116 2.39 -3.13 15.31
CA ASN A 116 3.66 -2.44 15.53
C ASN A 116 4.67 -2.91 14.50
N LYS A 117 4.73 -4.22 14.27
CA LYS A 117 5.53 -4.81 13.20
C LYS A 117 5.18 -4.20 11.86
N PHE A 118 3.89 -4.18 11.52
CA PHE A 118 3.34 -3.56 10.31
C PHE A 118 3.77 -2.09 10.18
N ALA A 119 3.42 -1.24 11.15
CA ALA A 119 3.68 0.19 11.06
C ALA A 119 5.18 0.51 10.95
N LYS A 120 6.03 -0.18 11.74
CA LYS A 120 7.48 0.05 11.74
C LYS A 120 8.15 -0.46 10.48
N SER A 121 7.87 -1.70 10.06
CA SER A 121 8.49 -2.27 8.86
C SER A 121 8.07 -1.49 7.63
N SER A 122 6.79 -1.07 7.57
CA SER A 122 6.30 -0.27 6.47
C SER A 122 6.99 1.10 6.41
N LEU A 123 6.98 1.87 7.50
CA LEU A 123 7.59 3.20 7.52
C LEU A 123 9.09 3.15 7.15
N ALA A 124 9.83 2.20 7.70
CA ALA A 124 11.26 2.10 7.45
C ALA A 124 11.58 1.74 5.99
N THR A 125 10.72 0.92 5.35
CA THR A 125 10.82 0.61 3.92
C THR A 125 10.47 1.84 3.08
N ILE A 126 9.43 2.61 3.46
CA ILE A 126 9.03 3.87 2.79
C ILE A 126 10.23 4.80 2.73
N LYS A 127 10.86 5.02 3.90
CA LYS A 127 11.99 5.95 4.02
C LYS A 127 13.18 5.56 3.15
N LYS A 128 13.43 4.27 3.01
CA LYS A 128 14.56 3.76 2.23
C LYS A 128 14.34 3.94 0.72
N TYR A 129 13.12 3.72 0.23
CA TYR A 129 12.87 3.61 -1.21
C TYR A 129 12.15 4.82 -1.83
N ALA A 130 11.34 5.57 -1.08
CA ALA A 130 10.61 6.74 -1.58
C ALA A 130 11.50 7.80 -2.26
N PRO A 131 12.73 8.11 -1.76
CA PRO A 131 13.61 9.06 -2.44
C PRO A 131 13.98 8.67 -3.88
N ASN A 132 13.99 7.37 -4.19
CA ASN A 132 14.42 6.83 -5.48
C ASN A 132 13.24 6.58 -6.45
N VAL A 133 12.01 6.91 -6.05
CA VAL A 133 10.84 6.78 -6.91
C VAL A 133 10.88 7.89 -7.99
N PRO A 134 10.47 7.61 -9.24
CA PRO A 134 10.59 8.57 -10.35
C PRO A 134 9.85 9.90 -10.09
N ALA A 135 10.34 10.98 -10.68
CA ALA A 135 9.75 12.32 -10.52
C ALA A 135 8.33 12.41 -11.14
N GLU A 136 8.04 11.55 -12.11
CA GLU A 136 6.75 11.45 -12.78
C GLU A 136 5.63 10.98 -11.84
N THR A 137 5.96 10.34 -10.71
CA THR A 137 4.98 9.83 -9.77
C THR A 137 4.70 10.78 -8.61
N ARG A 138 5.20 12.02 -8.61
CA ARG A 138 5.19 12.87 -7.41
C ARG A 138 3.79 13.23 -6.93
N ASP A 139 2.84 13.43 -7.84
CA ASP A 139 1.45 13.69 -7.44
C ASP A 139 0.76 12.42 -6.90
N LEU A 140 1.10 11.25 -7.46
CA LEU A 140 0.69 9.95 -6.91
C LEU A 140 1.30 9.72 -5.51
N GLU A 141 2.56 10.11 -5.30
CA GLU A 141 3.23 10.01 -4.00
C GLU A 141 2.58 10.92 -2.95
N LYS A 142 2.21 12.17 -3.32
CA LYS A 142 1.47 13.07 -2.41
C LYS A 142 0.15 12.43 -1.98
N LEU A 143 -0.59 11.85 -2.92
CA LEU A 143 -1.84 11.17 -2.64
C LEU A 143 -1.63 9.97 -1.72
N ALA A 144 -0.66 9.11 -2.03
CA ALA A 144 -0.29 7.95 -1.23
C ALA A 144 0.10 8.34 0.20
N LYS A 145 0.87 9.42 0.35
CA LYS A 145 1.27 9.97 1.66
C LYS A 145 0.06 10.49 2.45
N ARG A 146 -0.91 11.13 1.79
CA ARG A 146 -2.16 11.57 2.46
C ARG A 146 -2.94 10.37 2.97
N ILE A 147 -3.22 9.38 2.10
CA ILE A 147 -3.90 8.12 2.46
C ILE A 147 -3.21 7.46 3.65
N TRP A 148 -1.88 7.35 3.61
CA TRP A 148 -1.09 6.79 4.71
C TRP A 148 -1.29 7.57 6.01
N THR A 149 -1.10 8.89 5.97
CA THR A 149 -1.17 9.77 7.15
C THR A 149 -2.55 9.70 7.79
N ASP A 150 -3.61 9.76 7.00
CA ASP A 150 -5.00 9.70 7.47
C ASP A 150 -5.34 8.33 8.03
N SER A 151 -4.91 7.27 7.35
CA SER A 151 -5.07 5.89 7.84
C SER A 151 -4.36 5.67 9.18
N MET A 152 -3.10 6.10 9.29
CA MET A 152 -2.34 5.97 10.54
C MET A 152 -2.97 6.80 11.67
N ALA A 153 -3.54 7.97 11.36
CA ALA A 153 -4.27 8.77 12.34
C ALA A 153 -5.51 8.03 12.87
N LYS A 154 -6.35 7.47 11.98
CA LYS A 154 -7.54 6.69 12.36
C LYS A 154 -7.15 5.44 13.14
N LEU A 155 -6.14 4.70 12.69
CA LEU A 155 -5.65 3.51 13.38
C LEU A 155 -5.09 3.82 14.77
N ALA A 156 -4.40 4.96 14.94
CA ALA A 156 -3.90 5.39 16.24
C ALA A 156 -5.05 5.76 17.19
N ALA A 157 -6.07 6.47 16.69
CA ALA A 157 -7.23 6.85 17.48
C ALA A 157 -8.00 5.61 17.99
N ASP A 158 -8.15 4.59 17.15
CA ASP A 158 -8.90 3.39 17.50
C ASP A 158 -8.05 2.28 18.14
N ALA A 159 -6.77 2.51 18.39
CA ALA A 159 -5.87 1.53 18.98
C ALA A 159 -6.01 1.53 20.51
N THR A 160 -6.55 0.43 21.05
CA THR A 160 -6.61 0.20 22.51
C THR A 160 -5.24 -0.15 23.09
N ASN A 161 -4.43 -0.94 22.36
CA ASN A 161 -3.07 -1.27 22.73
C ASN A 161 -2.12 -0.06 22.56
N ALA A 162 -1.37 0.27 23.62
CA ALA A 162 -0.49 1.44 23.66
C ALA A 162 0.70 1.37 22.69
N ASP A 163 1.26 0.18 22.46
CA ASP A 163 2.35 -0.02 21.51
C ASP A 163 1.87 0.21 20.08
N CYS A 164 0.68 -0.31 19.73
CA CYS A 164 0.05 -0.05 18.44
C CYS A 164 -0.17 1.45 18.22
N ARG A 165 -0.76 2.13 19.21
CA ARG A 165 -1.06 3.56 19.13
C ARG A 165 0.22 4.39 18.92
N THR A 166 1.27 4.09 19.67
CA THR A 166 2.58 4.72 19.51
C THR A 166 3.20 4.44 18.13
N ALA A 167 3.12 3.20 17.66
CA ALA A 167 3.66 2.81 16.36
C ALA A 167 2.93 3.53 15.21
N TYR A 168 1.60 3.62 15.26
CA TYR A 168 0.82 4.37 14.25
C TYR A 168 1.07 5.87 14.30
N ASN A 169 1.18 6.48 15.47
CA ASN A 169 1.55 7.90 15.58
C ASN A 169 2.95 8.17 15.01
N THR A 170 3.90 7.25 15.24
CA THR A 170 5.25 7.34 14.66
C THR A 170 5.21 7.19 13.13
N ALA A 171 4.45 6.22 12.63
CA ALA A 171 4.24 5.99 11.20
C ALA A 171 3.59 7.19 10.51
N LYS A 172 2.60 7.82 11.14
CA LYS A 172 1.94 9.04 10.67
C LYS A 172 2.92 10.19 10.50
N ALA A 173 3.75 10.45 11.52
CA ALA A 173 4.69 11.57 11.51
C ALA A 173 5.96 11.31 10.67
N GLY A 174 6.20 10.06 10.31
CA GLY A 174 7.49 9.61 9.80
C GLY A 174 7.64 9.67 8.29
N TRP A 175 6.56 9.76 7.51
CA TRP A 175 6.61 9.87 6.05
C TRP A 175 6.43 11.32 5.63
#